data_AF-A0A3M7P3F9-F1
#
_entry.id   AF-A0A3M7P3F9-F1
#
_cell.length_a   1.000
_cell.length_b   1.000
_cell.length_c   1.000
_cell.angle_alpha   90.00
_cell.angle_beta   90.00
_cell.angle_gamma   90.00
#
_symmetry.space_group_name_H-M   'P 1'
#
loop_
_entity.id
_entity.type
_entity.pdbx_description
1 polymer ?
#
loop_
_entity_poly.entity_id
_entity_poly.type
_entity_poly.pdbx_seq_one_letter_code
_entity_poly.pdbx_strand_id
1 'polypeptide(L)'
;MISDISVLRKNRIECLAMVETKLCENKIMECDDNYCIYNKIPDGNFACLENKIFTSFECIFHKKHIFADNLNKSIYSIGISSCLPDDLYCHLFDSIVVWNKNSEI
;
A
#
# COMPACT_ATOMS: atom_id res chain seq x y z
N MET A 1 -25.24 -12.21 -1.20
CA MET A 1 -24.22 -12.13 -2.27
C MET A 1 -23.60 -10.75 -2.19
N ILE A 2 -22.58 -10.56 -1.36
CA ILE A 2 -21.74 -9.36 -1.33
C ILE A 2 -20.37 -9.83 -0.85
N SER A 3 -19.42 -9.99 -1.75
CA SER A 3 -18.03 -10.26 -1.38
C SER A 3 -17.13 -10.05 -2.59
N ASP A 4 -17.12 -8.82 -3.12
CA ASP A 4 -15.99 -8.35 -3.89
C ASP A 4 -15.57 -7.02 -3.25
N ILE A 5 -14.87 -7.11 -2.11
CA ILE A 5 -13.96 -6.05 -1.71
C ILE A 5 -12.84 -6.11 -2.74
N SER A 6 -12.98 -5.35 -3.82
CA SER A 6 -11.91 -5.21 -4.80
C SER A 6 -10.79 -4.43 -4.14
N VAL A 7 -9.78 -5.14 -3.64
CA VAL A 7 -8.52 -4.54 -3.22
C VAL A 7 -7.88 -4.00 -4.50
N LEU A 8 -8.08 -2.71 -4.77
CA LEU A 8 -7.42 -2.01 -5.87
C LEU A 8 -5.93 -1.95 -5.55
N ARG A 9 -5.17 -2.88 -6.13
CA ARG A 9 -3.72 -2.87 -6.04
C ARG A 9 -3.20 -1.65 -6.80
N LYS A 10 -2.65 -0.69 -6.05
CA LYS A 10 -1.94 0.47 -6.61
C LYS A 10 -0.71 0.02 -7.39
N ASN A 11 -0.25 0.79 -8.36
CA ASN A 11 1.03 0.54 -9.03
C ASN A 11 2.20 1.18 -8.26
N ARG A 12 3.45 0.94 -8.69
CA ARG A 12 4.65 1.52 -8.05
C ARG A 12 4.58 3.04 -7.88
N ILE A 13 4.15 3.77 -8.92
CA ILE A 13 4.11 5.24 -8.91
C ILE A 13 3.09 5.72 -7.88
N GLU A 14 1.92 5.09 -7.84
CA GLU A 14 0.87 5.41 -6.87
C GLU A 14 1.31 5.11 -5.43
N CYS A 15 2.00 3.99 -5.20
CA CYS A 15 2.57 3.68 -3.89
C CYS A 15 3.64 4.70 -3.49
N LEU A 16 4.54 5.09 -4.40
CA LEU A 16 5.56 6.11 -4.11
C LEU A 16 4.94 7.47 -3.82
N ALA A 17 3.97 7.91 -4.60
CA ALA A 17 3.25 9.16 -4.36
C ALA A 17 2.59 9.15 -2.97
N MET A 18 2.00 8.02 -2.56
CA MET A 18 1.42 7.88 -1.23
C MET A 18 2.47 7.99 -0.12
N VAL A 19 3.65 7.38 -0.29
CA VAL A 19 4.76 7.47 0.67
C VAL A 19 5.32 8.89 0.77
N GLU A 20 5.50 9.57 -0.36
CA GLU A 20 6.09 10.91 -0.43
C GLU A 20 5.13 11.99 0.08
N THR A 21 3.86 11.92 -0.33
CA THR A 21 2.86 12.95 -0.01
C THR A 21 2.14 12.68 1.31
N LYS A 22 2.19 11.44 1.82
CA LYS A 22 1.38 10.97 2.95
C LYS A 22 -0.13 11.17 2.70
N LEU A 23 -0.55 11.06 1.44
CA LEU A 23 -1.95 11.18 1.01
C LEU A 23 -2.48 9.84 0.51
N CYS A 24 -3.68 9.47 0.96
CA CYS A 24 -4.49 8.39 0.41
C CYS A 24 -5.73 9.01 -0.24
N GLU A 25 -5.89 8.87 -1.57
CA GLU A 25 -7.03 9.47 -2.31
C GLU A 25 -7.21 10.99 -2.01
N ASN A 26 -6.10 11.73 -1.97
CA ASN A 26 -6.03 13.15 -1.59
C ASN A 26 -6.45 13.47 -0.14
N LYS A 27 -6.47 12.47 0.75
CA LYS A 27 -6.72 12.63 2.18
C LYS A 27 -5.45 12.40 2.98
N ILE A 28 -5.21 13.26 3.95
CA ILE A 28 -4.03 13.19 4.82
C ILE A 28 -4.13 11.90 5.65
N MET A 29 -3.05 11.11 5.62
CA MET A 29 -2.91 9.92 6.44
C MET A 29 -2.43 10.30 7.84
N GLU A 30 -2.86 9.53 8.85
CA GLU A 30 -2.30 9.59 10.19
C GLU A 30 -1.02 8.74 10.21
N CYS A 31 0.10 9.37 10.56
CA CYS A 31 1.42 8.75 10.49
C CYS A 31 2.12 8.78 11.84
N ASP A 32 2.84 7.70 12.15
CA ASP A 32 3.91 7.68 13.14
C ASP A 32 5.29 7.51 12.44
N ASP A 33 6.34 7.21 13.20
CA ASP A 33 7.69 7.04 12.66
C ASP A 33 7.84 5.85 11.69
N ASN A 34 6.93 4.87 11.74
CA ASN A 34 7.05 3.58 11.07
C ASN A 34 5.88 3.22 10.14
N TYR A 35 4.71 3.82 10.32
CA TYR A 35 3.52 3.51 9.55
C TYR A 35 2.67 4.75 9.30
N CYS A 36 1.89 4.70 8.22
CA CYS A 36 0.80 5.64 7.97
C CYS A 36 -0.47 4.88 7.65
N ILE A 37 -1.59 5.37 8.15
CA ILE A 37 -2.92 4.80 7.92
C ILE A 37 -3.94 5.88 7.59
N TYR A 38 -4.85 5.57 6.68
CA TYR A 38 -6.08 6.33 6.50
C TYR A 38 -7.25 5.39 6.32
N ASN A 39 -8.26 5.56 7.17
CA ASN A 39 -9.47 4.75 7.17
C ASN A 39 -10.67 5.64 6.91
N LYS A 40 -11.35 5.42 5.78
CA LYS A 40 -12.66 6.04 5.54
C LYS A 40 -13.76 5.11 6.00
N ILE A 41 -14.35 5.44 7.14
CA ILE A 41 -15.67 4.92 7.52
C ILE A 41 -16.70 5.61 6.61
N PRO A 42 -17.66 4.90 6.01
CA PRO A 42 -18.69 5.51 5.19
C PRO A 42 -19.50 6.54 5.99
N ASP A 43 -19.67 7.75 5.46
CA ASP A 43 -20.53 8.77 6.05
C ASP A 43 -22.01 8.35 5.90
N GLY A 44 -22.67 7.97 7.00
CA GLY A 44 -24.09 7.60 6.95
C GLY A 44 -24.78 7.56 8.32
N ASN A 45 -25.86 8.34 8.47
CA ASN A 45 -26.82 8.19 9.56
C ASN A 45 -27.75 7.00 9.29
N PHE A 46 -27.77 6.04 10.21
CA PHE A 46 -28.55 4.81 10.11
C PHE A 46 -30.01 5.07 10.54
N ALA A 47 -30.87 5.47 9.60
CA ALA A 47 -32.31 5.44 9.87
C ALA A 47 -32.88 4.04 9.59
N CYS A 48 -32.58 3.42 8.45
CA CYS A 48 -33.02 2.06 8.10
C CYS A 48 -32.48 1.69 6.72
N LEU A 49 -31.25 1.14 6.62
CA LEU A 49 -30.71 0.41 5.45
C LEU A 49 -31.23 0.85 4.06
N GLU A 50 -31.18 2.14 3.71
CA GLU A 50 -31.35 2.54 2.32
C GLU A 50 -30.19 1.93 1.53
N ASN A 51 -30.48 1.27 0.40
CA ASN A 51 -29.54 0.65 -0.53
C ASN A 51 -28.58 1.67 -1.17
N LYS A 52 -27.82 2.40 -0.36
CA LYS A 52 -26.74 3.26 -0.82
C LYS A 52 -25.49 2.40 -0.94
N ILE A 53 -24.82 2.49 -2.08
CA ILE A 53 -23.51 1.89 -2.28
C ILE A 53 -22.56 2.70 -1.41
N PHE A 54 -22.14 2.11 -0.29
CA PHE A 54 -21.14 2.69 0.58
C PHE A 54 -19.75 2.28 0.09
N THR A 55 -18.86 3.25 -0.08
CA THR A 55 -17.45 3.00 -0.38
C THR A 55 -16.62 3.23 0.88
N SER A 56 -16.15 2.13 1.47
CA SER A 56 -15.07 2.15 2.46
C SER A 56 -13.75 1.91 1.76
N PHE A 57 -12.70 2.60 2.19
CA PHE A 57 -11.34 2.31 1.75
C PHE A 57 -10.36 2.52 2.89
N GLU A 58 -9.27 1.76 2.81
CA GLU A 58 -8.17 1.74 3.76
C GLU A 58 -6.86 1.83 2.97
N CYS A 59 -5.99 2.75 3.37
CA CYS A 59 -4.61 2.82 2.89
C CYS A 59 -3.67 2.64 4.06
N ILE A 60 -2.74 1.68 3.94
CA ILE A 60 -1.71 1.43 4.95
C ILE A 60 -0.37 1.30 4.24
N PHE A 61 0.67 1.90 4.80
CA PHE A 61 2.04 1.52 4.46
C PHE A 61 2.93 1.44 5.70
N HIS A 62 3.96 0.61 5.60
CA HIS A 62 4.97 0.40 6.65
C HIS A 62 6.35 0.69 6.10
N LYS A 63 7.12 1.52 6.82
CA LYS A 63 8.53 1.72 6.55
C LYS A 63 9.30 0.48 6.99
N LYS A 64 10.12 -0.06 6.10
CA LYS A 64 11.02 -1.18 6.38
C LYS A 64 12.36 -0.94 5.71
N HIS A 65 13.43 -1.32 6.41
CA HIS A 65 14.77 -1.36 5.80
C HIS A 65 14.93 -2.69 5.05
N ILE A 66 15.38 -2.60 3.81
CA ILE A 66 15.68 -3.75 2.97
C ILE A 66 17.20 -3.84 2.84
N PHE A 67 17.74 -5.02 3.14
CA PHE A 67 19.16 -5.31 3.01
C PHE A 67 19.33 -6.39 1.94
N ALA A 68 20.25 -6.15 0.99
CA ALA A 68 20.58 -7.11 -0.05
C ALA A 68 22.08 -7.10 -0.33
N ASP A 69 22.70 -8.28 -0.35
CA ASP A 69 24.15 -8.42 -0.58
C ASP A 69 24.54 -8.08 -2.03
N ASN A 70 23.64 -8.30 -2.98
CA ASN A 70 23.85 -7.97 -4.38
C ASN A 70 22.52 -7.70 -5.10
N LEU A 71 22.57 -6.96 -6.21
CA LEU A 71 21.39 -6.51 -6.96
C LEU A 71 20.57 -7.63 -7.62
N ASN A 72 21.13 -8.82 -7.77
CA ASN A 72 20.52 -9.97 -8.45
C ASN A 72 20.08 -11.07 -7.49
N LYS A 73 20.29 -10.88 -6.18
CA LYS A 73 19.91 -11.83 -5.14
C LYS A 73 18.53 -11.43 -4.64
N SER A 74 17.62 -12.39 -4.71
CA SER A 74 16.24 -12.18 -4.31
C SER A 74 16.15 -11.70 -2.86
N ILE A 75 15.43 -10.61 -2.63
CA ILE A 75 15.10 -10.07 -1.30
C ILE A 75 14.00 -10.94 -0.66
N TYR A 76 12.99 -11.28 -1.46
CA TYR A 76 11.86 -12.10 -1.06
C TYR A 76 11.72 -13.25 -2.05
N SER A 77 11.92 -14.48 -1.59
CA SER A 77 11.65 -15.69 -2.37
C SER A 77 10.31 -16.26 -1.95
N ILE A 78 9.23 -15.80 -2.61
CA ILE A 78 7.88 -16.27 -2.30
C ILE A 78 7.21 -16.73 -3.60
N GLY A 79 7.01 -18.05 -3.74
CA GLY A 79 6.34 -18.65 -4.90
C GLY A 79 7.12 -18.49 -6.22
N ILE A 80 6.44 -18.02 -7.27
CA ILE A 80 6.93 -17.98 -8.66
C ILE A 80 7.67 -16.65 -8.97
N SER A 81 7.61 -15.67 -8.07
CA SER A 81 8.24 -14.36 -8.26
C SER A 81 9.46 -14.20 -7.37
N SER A 82 10.61 -13.95 -7.99
CA SER A 82 11.81 -13.45 -7.32
C SER A 82 11.78 -11.93 -7.31
N CYS A 83 11.70 -11.31 -6.14
CA CYS A 83 11.85 -9.86 -6.05
C CYS A 83 13.32 -9.50 -5.95
N LEU A 84 13.86 -8.83 -6.96
CA LEU A 84 15.25 -8.41 -7.00
C LEU A 84 15.39 -6.97 -6.53
N PRO A 85 16.49 -6.60 -5.86
CA PRO A 85 16.76 -5.21 -5.49
C PRO A 85 16.71 -4.22 -6.67
N ASP A 86 17.02 -4.68 -7.87
CA ASP A 86 17.02 -3.86 -9.09
C ASP A 86 15.61 -3.52 -9.60
N ASP A 87 14.59 -4.30 -9.22
CA ASP A 87 13.21 -4.09 -9.68
C ASP A 87 12.59 -2.80 -9.11
N LEU A 88 13.13 -2.27 -7.99
CA LEU A 88 12.64 -1.09 -7.26
C LEU A 88 11.21 -1.19 -6.68
N TYR A 89 10.52 -2.28 -6.95
CA TYR A 89 9.26 -2.66 -6.32
C TYR A 89 9.07 -4.17 -6.39
N CYS A 90 8.20 -4.69 -5.54
CA CYS A 90 7.90 -6.10 -5.43
C CYS A 90 6.43 -6.28 -5.07
N HIS A 91 5.72 -7.10 -5.84
CA HIS A 91 4.37 -7.53 -5.51
C HIS A 91 4.45 -8.73 -4.58
N LEU A 92 3.96 -8.58 -3.35
CA LEU A 92 3.88 -9.63 -2.35
C LEU A 92 2.41 -9.89 -2.03
N PHE A 93 1.79 -10.91 -2.62
CA PHE A 93 0.38 -11.25 -2.39
C PHE A 93 -0.55 -10.02 -2.31
N ASP A 94 -0.93 -9.60 -1.12
CA ASP A 94 -1.84 -8.48 -0.80
C ASP A 94 -1.17 -7.10 -0.70
N SER A 95 0.16 -7.03 -0.77
CA SER A 95 0.96 -5.83 -0.57
C SER A 95 1.95 -5.58 -1.70
N ILE A 96 2.45 -4.33 -1.75
CA ILE A 96 3.51 -3.92 -2.66
C ILE A 96 4.60 -3.27 -1.82
N VAL A 97 5.81 -3.77 -1.97
CA VAL A 97 6.98 -3.17 -1.37
C VAL A 97 7.62 -2.29 -2.43
N VAL A 98 7.84 -1.02 -2.13
CA VAL A 98 8.52 -0.07 -3.02
C VAL A 98 9.76 0.46 -2.34
N TRP A 99 10.83 0.68 -3.10
CA TRP A 99 12.03 1.34 -2.60
C TRP A 99 12.64 2.24 -3.67
N ASN A 100 13.35 3.27 -3.23
CA ASN A 100 14.09 4.17 -4.10
C ASN A 100 15.58 4.11 -3.72
N LYS A 101 16.44 3.86 -4.71
CA LYS A 101 17.91 3.86 -4.54
C LYS A 101 18.45 5.24 -4.17
N ASN A 102 17.70 6.30 -4.49
CA ASN A 102 18.10 7.69 -4.28
C ASN A 102 17.55 8.26 -2.96
N SER A 103 16.95 7.42 -2.10
CA SER A 103 16.63 7.83 -0.73
C SER A 103 17.95 7.85 0.05
N GLU A 104 18.71 8.93 -0.09
CA GLU A 104 19.89 9.18 0.73
C GLU A 104 19.47 9.08 2.21
N ILE A 105 20.21 8.26 2.96
CA ILE A 105 20.20 8.25 4.43
C ILE A 105 21.02 9.44 4.91
#